data_AF-A0A8J5W4E3-F1
#
_entry.id   AF-A0A8J5W4E3-F1
#
_cell.length_a   1.000
_cell.length_b   1.000
_cell.length_c   1.000
_cell.angle_alpha   90.00
_cell.angle_beta   90.00
_cell.angle_gamma   90.00
#
_symmetry.space_group_name_H-M   'P 1'
#
loop_
_entity.id
_entity.type
_entity.pdbx_description
1 polymer ?
#
loop_
_entity_poly.entity_id
_entity_poly.type
_entity_poly.pdbx_seq_one_letter_code
_entity_poly.pdbx_strand_id
1 'polypeptide(L)'
;MASRPSPSSRLLFLLACSGCLVFALLAGAEVHQHEFVVQETPVKRLCKTHNVITVNGQMPGPTLEVREGDTLEINVVNQAQHNVTIHWHGIRQLRTGWADGPEFVTQCPIKPGGSYKYRFTVEGQEGTLWWHAHSSWLRATVYGALIIRPKENNTYPFDKPAREVPLLLGITRVTPGFI
;
A
#
# COMPACT_ATOMS: atom_id res chain seq x y z
N MET A 1 30.50 2.07 -50.67
CA MET A 1 30.15 0.64 -50.84
C MET A 1 29.97 0.03 -49.47
N ALA A 2 28.73 -0.14 -48.99
CA ALA A 2 28.47 -0.80 -47.70
C ALA A 2 28.40 -2.32 -47.92
N SER A 3 29.30 -3.07 -47.29
CA SER A 3 29.37 -4.53 -47.37
C SER A 3 28.11 -5.16 -46.75
N ARG A 4 27.43 -6.04 -47.48
CA ARG A 4 26.26 -6.77 -46.98
C ARG A 4 26.69 -7.73 -45.86
N PRO A 5 25.99 -7.75 -44.70
CA PRO A 5 26.32 -8.65 -43.61
C PRO A 5 26.05 -10.12 -43.98
N SER A 6 26.90 -11.01 -43.47
CA SER A 6 26.89 -12.45 -43.77
C SER A 6 25.60 -13.14 -43.26
N PRO A 7 25.18 -14.27 -43.86
CA PRO A 7 23.97 -14.98 -43.46
C PRO A 7 23.99 -15.44 -41.99
N SER A 8 25.17 -15.79 -41.46
CA SER A 8 25.37 -16.20 -40.07
C SER A 8 25.15 -15.05 -39.08
N SER A 9 25.54 -13.83 -39.44
CA SER A 9 25.32 -12.64 -38.61
C SER A 9 23.84 -12.27 -38.52
N ARG A 10 23.05 -12.53 -39.57
CA ARG A 10 21.59 -12.30 -39.57
C ARG A 10 20.84 -13.31 -38.70
N LEU A 11 21.28 -14.57 -38.69
CA LEU A 11 20.66 -15.62 -37.88
C LEU A 11 20.92 -15.42 -36.38
N LEU A 12 22.13 -15.00 -36.02
CA LEU A 12 22.51 -14.62 -34.64
C LEU A 12 21.72 -13.40 -34.14
N PHE A 13 21.49 -12.40 -35.00
CA PHE A 13 20.65 -11.25 -34.67
C PHE A 13 19.17 -11.62 -34.48
N LEU A 14 18.63 -12.51 -35.33
CA LEU A 14 17.23 -12.98 -35.21
C LEU A 14 17.00 -13.82 -33.95
N LEU A 15 17.95 -14.68 -33.58
CA LEU A 15 17.90 -15.45 -32.33
C LEU A 15 18.04 -14.56 -31.08
N ALA A 16 18.91 -13.54 -31.12
CA ALA A 16 19.07 -12.58 -30.02
C ALA A 16 17.81 -11.70 -29.83
N CYS A 17 17.18 -11.25 -30.92
CA CYS A 17 15.92 -10.51 -30.86
C CYS A 17 14.76 -11.39 -30.37
N SER A 18 14.72 -12.67 -30.73
CA SER A 18 13.70 -13.59 -30.25
C SER A 18 13.86 -13.92 -28.75
N GLY A 19 15.08 -13.96 -28.22
CA GLY A 19 15.34 -14.12 -26.79
C GLY A 19 14.93 -12.90 -25.94
N CYS A 20 15.12 -11.69 -26.45
CA CYS A 20 14.64 -10.46 -25.79
C CYS A 20 13.11 -10.34 -25.79
N LEU A 21 12.42 -10.83 -26.83
CA LEU A 21 10.95 -10.82 -26.91
C LEU A 21 10.27 -11.80 -25.94
N VAL A 22 10.96 -12.88 -25.54
CA VAL A 22 10.42 -13.86 -24.56
C VAL A 22 10.49 -13.34 -23.12
N PHE A 23 11.47 -12.50 -22.79
CA PHE A 23 11.62 -11.96 -21.41
C PHE A 23 10.60 -10.87 -21.05
N ALA A 24 9.96 -10.25 -22.05
CA ALA A 24 8.99 -9.17 -21.84
C ALA A 24 7.55 -9.67 -21.55
N LEU A 25 7.30 -10.99 -21.57
CA LEU A 25 5.96 -11.57 -21.47
C LEU A 25 5.63 -12.15 -20.08
N LEU A 26 6.48 -11.94 -19.08
CA LEU A 26 6.24 -12.34 -17.70
C LEU A 26 6.09 -11.10 -16.81
N ALA A 27 5.04 -10.31 -17.04
CA ALA A 27 4.55 -9.37 -16.02
C ALA A 27 3.94 -10.21 -14.87
N GLY A 28 4.77 -10.59 -13.90
CA GLY A 28 4.38 -11.30 -12.70
C GLY A 28 3.91 -10.36 -11.59
N ALA A 29 3.39 -10.94 -10.51
CA ALA A 29 3.01 -10.22 -9.29
C ALA A 29 4.10 -9.22 -8.86
N GLU A 30 3.71 -7.96 -8.67
CA GLU A 30 4.62 -6.87 -8.31
C GLU A 30 4.79 -6.78 -6.79
N VAL A 31 5.97 -6.36 -6.34
CA VAL A 31 6.22 -6.02 -4.94
C VAL A 31 6.17 -4.50 -4.77
N HIS A 32 5.14 -4.01 -4.10
CA HIS A 32 4.92 -2.59 -3.83
C HIS A 32 5.56 -2.22 -2.49
N GLN A 33 6.60 -1.39 -2.55
CA GLN A 33 7.32 -0.95 -1.35
C GLN A 33 6.86 0.45 -0.92
N HIS A 34 6.50 0.58 0.35
CA HIS A 34 6.11 1.86 0.94
C HIS A 34 6.81 2.10 2.28
N GLU A 35 7.02 3.37 2.59
CA GLU A 35 7.43 3.82 3.92
C GLU A 35 6.32 4.66 4.55
N PHE A 36 5.89 4.24 5.73
CA PHE A 36 4.86 4.89 6.53
C PHE A 36 5.53 5.48 7.77
N VAL A 37 5.80 6.78 7.74
CA VAL A 37 6.28 7.53 8.88
C VAL A 37 5.08 7.99 9.70
N VAL A 38 4.87 7.35 10.84
CA VAL A 38 3.84 7.73 11.80
C VAL A 38 4.38 8.87 12.65
N GLN A 39 3.76 10.04 12.58
CA GLN A 39 4.27 11.26 13.19
C GLN A 39 3.14 12.18 13.67
N GLU A 40 3.46 13.04 14.63
CA GLU A 40 2.59 14.16 14.98
C GLU A 40 2.60 15.21 13.86
N THR A 41 1.44 15.76 13.51
CA THR A 41 1.30 16.74 12.44
C THR A 41 0.19 17.75 12.75
N PRO A 42 0.44 19.06 12.56
CA PRO A 42 -0.57 20.08 12.76
C PRO A 42 -1.62 20.01 11.64
N VAL A 43 -2.88 19.75 12.00
CA VAL A 43 -4.00 19.67 11.07
C VAL A 43 -5.04 20.72 11.44
N LYS A 44 -5.43 21.54 10.45
CA LYS A 44 -6.50 22.53 10.61
C LYS A 44 -7.85 21.96 10.18
N ARG A 45 -8.83 21.95 11.08
CA ARG A 45 -10.24 21.59 10.82
C ARG A 45 -11.15 22.52 11.62
N LEU A 46 -12.29 22.90 11.05
CA LEU A 46 -13.28 23.77 11.72
C LEU A 46 -12.63 25.03 12.33
N CYS A 47 -11.73 25.65 11.57
CA CYS A 47 -10.92 26.82 11.95
C CYS A 47 -9.97 26.66 13.15
N LYS A 48 -9.80 25.44 13.70
CA LYS A 48 -8.86 25.15 14.77
C LYS A 48 -7.73 24.24 14.29
N THR A 49 -6.52 24.51 14.76
CA THR A 49 -5.34 23.67 14.50
C THR A 49 -5.11 22.76 15.69
N HIS A 50 -5.03 21.46 15.43
CA HIS A 50 -4.69 20.45 16.42
C HIS A 50 -3.52 19.62 15.92
N ASN A 51 -2.61 19.27 16.82
CA ASN A 51 -1.62 18.24 16.53
C ASN A 51 -2.30 16.88 16.62
N VAL A 52 -2.21 16.10 15.55
CA VAL A 52 -2.77 14.74 15.48
C VAL A 52 -1.73 13.79 14.93
N ILE A 53 -1.89 12.50 15.19
CA ILE A 53 -1.02 11.49 14.61
C ILE A 53 -1.47 11.19 13.19
N THR A 54 -0.52 11.19 12.25
CA THR A 54 -0.76 10.96 10.83
C THR A 54 0.29 10.00 10.27
N VAL A 55 0.08 9.56 9.02
CA VAL A 55 1.10 8.86 8.24
C VAL A 55 1.60 9.81 7.17
N ASN A 56 2.92 10.02 7.11
CA ASN A 56 3.60 10.89 6.15
C ASN A 56 3.03 12.33 6.12
N GLY A 57 2.56 12.83 7.26
CA GLY A 57 1.95 14.16 7.38
C GLY A 57 0.56 14.30 6.74
N GLN A 58 -0.08 13.20 6.33
CA GLN A 58 -1.34 13.21 5.58
C GLN A 58 -2.52 12.71 6.43
N MET A 59 -3.66 13.40 6.31
CA MET A 59 -4.93 13.01 6.92
C MET A 59 -6.11 13.27 5.95
N PRO A 60 -6.74 12.23 5.35
CA PRO A 60 -6.37 10.81 5.45
C PRO A 60 -4.94 10.53 4.95
N GLY A 61 -4.37 9.39 5.37
CA GLY A 61 -3.07 8.94 4.91
C GLY A 61 -3.06 8.52 3.44
N PRO A 62 -1.88 8.11 2.92
CA PRO A 62 -1.73 7.74 1.52
C PRO A 62 -2.67 6.59 1.11
N THR A 63 -3.18 6.66 -0.11
CA THR A 63 -3.90 5.54 -0.73
C THR A 63 -2.88 4.51 -1.20
N LEU A 64 -3.08 3.26 -0.83
CA LEU A 64 -2.36 2.13 -1.41
C LEU A 64 -3.18 1.61 -2.58
N GLU A 65 -2.56 1.45 -3.75
CA GLU A 65 -3.21 0.90 -4.93
C GLU A 65 -2.34 -0.21 -5.49
N VAL A 66 -2.89 -1.42 -5.54
CA VAL A 66 -2.21 -2.65 -5.99
C VAL A 66 -3.14 -3.49 -6.85
N ARG A 67 -2.63 -4.54 -7.50
CA ARG A 67 -3.44 -5.55 -8.19
C ARG A 67 -3.63 -6.79 -7.34
N GLU A 68 -4.66 -7.56 -7.64
CA GLU A 68 -4.78 -8.93 -7.15
C GLU A 68 -3.51 -9.73 -7.54
N GLY A 69 -2.90 -10.38 -6.55
CA GLY A 69 -1.67 -11.14 -6.68
C GLY A 69 -0.41 -10.38 -6.24
N ASP A 70 -0.48 -9.06 -6.12
CA ASP A 70 0.66 -8.24 -5.71
C ASP A 70 1.01 -8.43 -4.23
N THR A 71 2.28 -8.15 -3.91
CA THR A 71 2.78 -8.15 -2.54
C THR A 71 2.99 -6.73 -2.06
N LEU A 72 2.38 -6.38 -0.93
CA LEU A 72 2.65 -5.14 -0.22
C LEU A 72 3.78 -5.35 0.78
N GLU A 73 4.79 -4.51 0.73
CA GLU A 73 5.85 -4.41 1.74
C GLU A 73 5.89 -2.99 2.29
N ILE A 74 5.53 -2.82 3.57
CA ILE A 74 5.31 -1.51 4.17
C ILE A 74 6.16 -1.42 5.43
N ASN A 75 7.20 -0.58 5.38
CA ASN A 75 8.00 -0.25 6.54
C ASN A 75 7.31 0.87 7.33
N VAL A 76 6.76 0.54 8.50
CA VAL A 76 6.16 1.52 9.39
C VAL A 76 7.20 1.97 10.39
N VAL A 77 7.53 3.27 10.37
CA VAL A 77 8.46 3.91 11.31
C VAL A 77 7.64 4.76 12.26
N ASN A 78 7.73 4.47 13.56
CA ASN A 78 6.99 5.21 14.58
C ASN A 78 7.83 6.38 15.12
N GLN A 79 7.60 7.58 14.61
CA GLN A 79 8.16 8.84 15.13
C GLN A 79 7.18 9.56 16.07
N ALA A 80 6.02 8.99 16.35
CA ALA A 80 5.05 9.53 17.29
C ALA A 80 5.40 9.15 18.74
N GLN A 81 4.79 9.86 19.68
CA GLN A 81 4.96 9.63 21.12
C GLN A 81 4.16 8.42 21.66
N HIS A 82 3.29 7.81 20.85
CA HIS A 82 2.42 6.71 21.24
C HIS A 82 2.85 5.40 20.61
N ASN A 83 2.52 4.28 21.26
CA ASN A 83 2.56 2.95 20.66
C ASN A 83 1.60 2.88 19.46
N VAL A 84 2.00 2.20 18.38
CA VAL A 84 1.17 2.05 17.18
C VAL A 84 1.32 0.68 16.54
N THR A 85 0.23 0.18 15.97
CA THR A 85 0.20 -0.88 14.97
C THR A 85 -0.70 -0.46 13.81
N ILE A 86 -0.52 -1.05 12.64
CA ILE A 86 -1.34 -0.80 11.44
C ILE A 86 -2.02 -2.09 11.02
N HIS A 87 -3.33 -2.03 10.79
CA HIS A 87 -4.14 -3.12 10.28
C HIS A 87 -4.64 -2.85 8.87
N TRP A 88 -4.62 -3.89 8.04
CA TRP A 88 -4.99 -3.88 6.63
C TRP A 88 -6.42 -4.41 6.50
N HIS A 89 -7.39 -3.56 6.84
CA HIS A 89 -8.77 -3.96 7.04
C HIS A 89 -9.37 -4.66 5.81
N GLY A 90 -9.74 -5.93 6.02
CA GLY A 90 -10.33 -6.79 5.00
C GLY A 90 -9.32 -7.64 4.24
N ILE A 91 -8.01 -7.39 4.35
CA ILE A 91 -6.99 -8.31 3.80
C ILE A 91 -7.03 -9.63 4.59
N ARG A 92 -7.10 -10.75 3.89
CA ARG A 92 -7.27 -12.08 4.52
C ARG A 92 -6.08 -12.57 5.33
N GLN A 93 -4.90 -11.99 5.11
CA GLN A 93 -3.64 -12.39 5.77
C GLN A 93 -3.37 -13.90 5.71
N LEU A 94 -3.52 -14.49 4.52
CA LEU A 94 -3.35 -15.93 4.33
C LEU A 94 -1.92 -16.34 4.70
N ARG A 95 -1.78 -17.06 5.81
CA ARG A 95 -0.49 -17.50 6.37
C ARG A 95 0.48 -16.35 6.71
N THR A 96 -0.04 -15.14 6.89
CA THR A 96 0.74 -13.94 7.24
C THR A 96 0.15 -13.22 8.45
N GLY A 97 -0.40 -13.95 9.41
CA GLY A 97 -1.08 -13.38 10.59
C GLY A 97 -0.21 -12.41 11.41
N TRP A 98 1.11 -12.57 11.40
CA TRP A 98 2.05 -11.62 12.03
C TRP A 98 2.06 -10.23 11.36
N ALA A 99 1.53 -10.08 10.15
CA ALA A 99 1.39 -8.82 9.46
C ALA A 99 -0.04 -8.24 9.55
N ASP A 100 -0.92 -8.83 10.37
CA ASP A 100 -2.32 -8.41 10.45
C ASP A 100 -2.49 -7.09 11.20
N GLY A 101 -1.76 -6.87 12.31
CA GLY A 101 -1.74 -5.56 13.00
C GLY A 101 -2.47 -5.42 14.34
N PRO A 102 -3.56 -6.13 14.68
CA PRO A 102 -4.26 -5.91 15.95
C PRO A 102 -3.34 -6.03 17.19
N GLU A 103 -3.20 -4.91 17.92
CA GLU A 103 -2.31 -4.79 19.07
C GLU A 103 -2.65 -5.82 20.16
N PHE A 104 -1.65 -6.54 20.66
CA PHE A 104 -1.77 -7.62 21.64
C PHE A 104 -2.58 -8.86 21.20
N VAL A 105 -2.97 -8.94 19.94
CA VAL A 105 -3.58 -10.15 19.36
C VAL A 105 -2.59 -10.84 18.43
N THR A 106 -2.09 -10.12 17.41
CA THR A 106 -1.17 -10.68 16.42
C THR A 106 0.25 -10.15 16.56
N GLN A 107 0.43 -9.01 17.24
CA GLN A 107 1.75 -8.43 17.51
C GLN A 107 1.78 -7.53 18.74
N CYS A 108 2.97 -7.32 19.29
CA CYS A 108 3.25 -6.21 20.20
C CYS A 108 3.29 -4.88 19.40
N PRO A 109 3.01 -3.74 20.06
CA PRO A 109 3.07 -2.44 19.40
C PRO A 109 4.48 -2.05 18.95
N ILE A 110 4.54 -1.27 17.88
CA ILE A 110 5.73 -0.54 17.46
C ILE A 110 5.90 0.61 18.45
N LYS A 111 6.92 0.52 19.31
CA LYS A 111 7.21 1.58 20.30
C LYS A 111 7.69 2.86 19.62
N PRO A 112 7.58 4.03 20.26
CA PRO A 112 8.21 5.27 19.79
C PRO A 112 9.68 5.06 19.44
N GLY A 113 10.10 5.56 18.28
CA GLY A 113 11.43 5.38 17.69
C GLY A 113 11.66 4.01 17.03
N GLY A 114 10.74 3.06 17.17
CA GLY A 114 10.81 1.74 16.56
C GLY A 114 10.27 1.68 15.13
N SER A 115 10.49 0.55 14.48
CA SER A 115 9.90 0.25 13.17
C SER A 115 9.45 -1.19 13.06
N TYR A 116 8.53 -1.46 12.13
CA TYR A 116 8.08 -2.80 11.79
C TYR A 116 7.72 -2.88 10.31
N LYS A 117 8.15 -3.97 9.67
CA LYS A 117 7.90 -4.23 8.25
C LYS A 117 6.74 -5.21 8.11
N TYR A 118 5.63 -4.73 7.57
CA TYR A 118 4.51 -5.56 7.15
C TYR A 118 4.79 -6.09 5.75
N ARG A 119 4.60 -7.38 5.53
CA ARG A 119 4.74 -7.99 4.19
C ARG A 119 3.69 -9.08 4.01
N PHE A 120 2.84 -8.93 3.00
CA PHE A 120 1.79 -9.90 2.67
C PHE A 120 1.39 -9.80 1.20
N THR A 121 0.87 -10.89 0.65
CA THR A 121 0.37 -10.97 -0.73
C THR A 121 -1.16 -10.86 -0.74
N VAL A 122 -1.70 -10.07 -1.66
CA VAL A 122 -3.15 -9.89 -1.81
C VAL A 122 -3.70 -10.99 -2.70
N GLU A 123 -4.31 -12.01 -2.10
CA GLU A 123 -4.74 -13.22 -2.83
C GLU A 123 -6.26 -13.39 -2.86
N GLY A 124 -6.82 -13.46 -4.08
CA GLY A 124 -8.24 -13.72 -4.31
C GLY A 124 -9.15 -12.61 -3.80
N GLN A 125 -8.69 -11.35 -3.85
CA GLN A 125 -9.41 -10.16 -3.43
C GLN A 125 -9.30 -9.09 -4.51
N GLU A 126 -10.41 -8.39 -4.76
CA GLU A 126 -10.50 -7.24 -5.66
C GLU A 126 -11.49 -6.24 -5.03
N GLY A 127 -11.27 -4.94 -5.23
CA GLY A 127 -12.19 -3.88 -4.82
C GLY A 127 -11.58 -2.89 -3.83
N THR A 128 -12.45 -2.25 -3.06
CA THR A 128 -12.07 -1.16 -2.14
C THR A 128 -12.01 -1.67 -0.71
N LEU A 129 -10.82 -1.63 -0.14
CA LEU A 129 -10.51 -1.84 1.27
C LEU A 129 -9.91 -0.55 1.86
N TRP A 130 -9.38 -0.65 3.06
CA TRP A 130 -8.72 0.45 3.75
C TRP A 130 -7.72 -0.09 4.76
N TRP A 131 -6.84 0.77 5.24
CA TRP A 131 -5.92 0.48 6.33
C TRP A 131 -6.12 1.50 7.44
N HIS A 132 -5.84 1.10 8.67
CA HIS A 132 -5.96 1.98 9.82
C HIS A 132 -5.06 1.56 10.98
N ALA A 133 -4.74 2.48 11.88
CA ALA A 133 -4.10 2.09 13.13
C ALA A 133 -5.00 1.12 13.92
N HIS A 134 -4.42 0.10 14.54
CA HIS A 134 -5.16 -0.87 15.37
C HIS A 134 -4.68 -0.85 16.83
N SER A 135 -4.30 0.35 17.28
CA SER A 135 -3.90 0.68 18.65
C SER A 135 -4.76 1.80 19.20
N SER A 136 -5.40 1.57 20.35
CA SER A 136 -6.26 2.56 21.01
C SER A 136 -7.26 3.21 20.03
N TRP A 137 -7.38 4.54 20.06
CA TRP A 137 -8.25 5.34 19.20
C TRP A 137 -7.54 5.98 18.01
N LEU A 138 -6.28 5.61 17.73
CA LEU A 138 -5.45 6.29 16.72
C LEU A 138 -6.03 6.21 15.29
N ARG A 139 -6.90 5.23 15.01
CA ARG A 139 -7.62 5.15 13.73
C ARG A 139 -8.52 6.35 13.41
N ALA A 140 -8.78 7.24 14.39
CA ALA A 140 -9.49 8.49 14.16
C ALA A 140 -8.76 9.41 13.18
N THR A 141 -7.43 9.30 13.10
CA THR A 141 -6.58 10.16 12.23
C THR A 141 -5.56 9.36 11.42
N VAL A 142 -5.22 8.14 11.85
CA VAL A 142 -4.30 7.23 11.16
C VAL A 142 -5.11 6.19 10.38
N TYR A 143 -5.46 6.52 9.14
CA TYR A 143 -6.18 5.64 8.21
C TYR A 143 -6.01 6.10 6.76
N GLY A 144 -6.20 5.21 5.80
CA GLY A 144 -6.16 5.51 4.37
C GLY A 144 -6.80 4.41 3.53
N ALA A 145 -6.98 4.67 2.24
CA ALA A 145 -7.61 3.71 1.33
C ALA A 145 -6.63 2.61 0.90
N LEU A 146 -7.16 1.43 0.60
CA LEU A 146 -6.43 0.32 -0.02
C LEU A 146 -7.28 -0.18 -1.19
N ILE A 147 -6.86 0.13 -2.42
CA ILE A 147 -7.57 -0.26 -3.64
C ILE A 147 -6.87 -1.47 -4.25
N ILE A 148 -7.64 -2.52 -4.51
CA ILE A 148 -7.16 -3.73 -5.17
C ILE A 148 -7.80 -3.79 -6.56
N ARG A 149 -6.98 -3.57 -7.58
CA ARG A 149 -7.33 -3.67 -8.99
C ARG A 149 -7.43 -5.14 -9.42
N PRO A 150 -8.14 -5.41 -10.52
CA PRO A 150 -8.11 -6.72 -11.15
C PRO A 150 -6.67 -7.15 -11.41
N LYS A 151 -6.44 -8.46 -11.29
CA LYS A 151 -5.20 -9.11 -11.70
C LYS A 151 -4.77 -8.65 -13.10
N GLU A 152 -3.47 -8.68 -13.37
CA GLU A 152 -2.94 -8.47 -14.71
C GLU A 152 -3.75 -9.26 -15.76
N ASN A 153 -4.17 -8.59 -16.84
CA ASN A 153 -5.02 -9.13 -17.92
C ASN A 153 -6.47 -9.51 -17.57
N ASN A 154 -6.94 -9.24 -16.35
CA ASN A 154 -8.36 -9.29 -16.01
C ASN A 154 -9.01 -7.91 -16.10
N THR A 155 -10.33 -7.88 -16.27
CA THR A 155 -11.13 -6.66 -16.29
C THR A 155 -12.25 -6.73 -15.27
N TYR A 156 -12.71 -5.57 -14.82
CA TYR A 156 -13.94 -5.48 -14.04
C TYR A 156 -15.13 -6.10 -14.81
N PRO A 157 -16.18 -6.59 -14.11
CA PRO A 157 -17.40 -7.11 -14.73
C PRO A 157 -18.32 -6.01 -15.28
N PHE A 158 -17.78 -4.81 -15.50
CA PHE A 158 -18.45 -3.61 -16.00
C PHE A 158 -17.45 -2.78 -16.81
N ASP A 159 -17.98 -1.87 -17.63
CA ASP A 159 -17.15 -0.98 -18.44
C ASP A 159 -16.20 -0.14 -17.58
N LYS A 160 -14.94 -0.03 -18.03
CA LYS A 160 -13.93 0.72 -17.31
C LYS A 160 -14.42 2.16 -17.07
N PRO A 161 -14.54 2.61 -15.80
CA PRO A 161 -15.01 3.95 -15.52
C PRO A 161 -14.01 4.99 -16.03
N ALA A 162 -14.53 6.14 -16.46
CA ALA A 162 -13.69 7.25 -16.92
C ALA A 162 -12.83 7.84 -15.80
N ARG A 163 -13.30 7.74 -14.55
CA ARG A 163 -12.59 8.18 -13.35
C ARG A 163 -13.06 7.39 -12.14
N GLU A 164 -12.13 7.21 -11.21
CA GLU A 164 -12.40 6.66 -9.89
C GLU A 164 -11.83 7.60 -8.82
N VAL A 165 -12.55 7.76 -7.71
CA VAL A 165 -12.15 8.66 -6.62
C VAL A 165 -12.45 7.97 -5.28
N PRO A 166 -11.44 7.71 -4.43
CA PRO A 166 -11.67 7.22 -3.08
C PRO A 166 -12.40 8.25 -2.22
N LEU A 167 -13.53 7.87 -1.62
CA LEU A 167 -14.27 8.67 -0.64
C LEU A 167 -14.17 8.02 0.74
N LEU A 168 -13.28 8.55 1.58
CA LEU A 168 -13.10 8.09 2.96
C LEU A 168 -13.94 8.94 3.91
N LEU A 169 -14.91 8.31 4.58
CA LEU A 169 -15.79 8.97 5.55
C LEU A 169 -15.21 8.81 6.96
N GLY A 170 -14.95 9.94 7.62
CA GLY A 170 -14.38 9.99 8.96
C GLY A 170 -15.08 11.01 9.85
N ILE A 171 -14.72 11.02 11.13
CA ILE A 171 -15.24 11.98 12.11
C ILE A 171 -14.14 12.93 12.56
N THR A 172 -14.52 14.17 12.88
CA THR A 172 -13.66 15.13 13.57
C THR A 172 -14.40 15.56 14.83
N ARG A 173 -13.75 15.41 15.99
CA ARG A 173 -14.25 15.97 17.26
C ARG A 173 -13.39 17.15 17.67
N VAL A 174 -14.05 18.19 18.17
CA VAL A 174 -13.42 19.39 18.72
C VAL A 174 -13.65 19.39 20.24
N THR A 175 -13.05 18.42 20.93
CA THR A 175 -13.00 18.43 22.40
C THR A 175 -11.54 18.50 22.82
N PRO A 176 -11.14 19.50 23.63
CA PRO A 176 -9.81 19.53 24.23
C PRO A 176 -9.58 18.27 25.07
N GLY A 177 -8.38 17.67 24.99
CA GLY A 177 -7.90 16.70 26.00
C GLY A 177 -8.25 15.22 25.78
N PHE A 178 -8.56 14.79 24.56
CA PHE A 178 -8.68 13.36 24.22
C PHE A 178 -7.78 12.97 23.06
N ILE A 179 -6.46 12.94 23.33
CA ILE A 179 -5.50 11.88 22.95
C ILE A 179 -4.45 11.87 24.07
#